data_AF-I3Z551-F1
#
_entry.id   AF-I3Z551-F1
#
_cell.length_a   1.000
_cell.length_b   1.000
_cell.length_c   1.000
_cell.angle_alpha   90.00
_cell.angle_beta   90.00
_cell.angle_gamma   90.00
#
_symmetry.space_group_name_H-M   'P 1'
#
loop_
_entity.id
_entity.type
_entity.pdbx_description
1 polymer ?
#
loop_
_entity_poly.entity_id
_entity_poly.type
_entity_poly.pdbx_seq_one_letter_code
_entity_poly.pdbx_strand_id
1 'polypeptide(L)'
;MKSNYLFNLVIYIILFSCNSKETNFSLESGDLIIIDSVQIDDSRFSFGEIYNPRVFNDSILGFGDGSFRSINLFHSKSGAFLSNFETDSIESFPLPEKDMTFFYIKGELIYILNDLIRSIFVFDLDKNFKEKIELNFKNLSQKPTFMGLFEIQENSIFLSSVYDGALSDRFKNSKIVTEFGLDGQFLNDFGSFPKPYTTGNLVLSSNENKIIKDGKIYILNVAGVPILKEYLLNGDLNGVYKLESEHHDPEIGYYTNDPFSAPLTDQFNGLASDQNSSEKIFYATYSSFDTRDREYGLGTYKWMLMKIDLENMTIKEKELAGSWHLNELRKLIPQVKGDTVSFLIREKDENLYLKRLIFD
;
A
#
# COMPACT_ATOMS: atom_id res chain seq x y z
N MET A 1 37.45 36.36 -32.92
CA MET A 1 36.43 36.26 -31.86
C MET A 1 35.26 35.44 -32.37
N LYS A 2 34.67 34.60 -31.52
CA LYS A 2 33.55 33.65 -31.77
C LYS A 2 33.95 32.31 -32.39
N SER A 3 34.35 31.34 -31.56
CA SER A 3 34.00 29.91 -31.70
C SER A 3 34.68 29.02 -30.63
N ASN A 4 34.82 29.47 -29.38
CA ASN A 4 35.35 28.62 -28.29
C ASN A 4 34.48 28.58 -27.03
N TYR A 5 33.36 29.31 -27.01
CA TYR A 5 32.42 29.31 -25.88
C TYR A 5 31.29 28.29 -26.03
N LEU A 6 30.95 27.86 -27.25
CA LEU A 6 29.88 26.87 -27.45
C LEU A 6 30.33 25.44 -27.09
N PHE A 7 31.61 25.11 -27.31
CA PHE A 7 32.11 23.75 -27.08
C PHE A 7 32.30 23.43 -25.58
N ASN A 8 32.65 24.43 -24.77
CA ASN A 8 32.73 24.27 -23.31
C ASN A 8 31.34 24.25 -22.62
N LEU A 9 30.31 24.85 -23.23
CA LEU A 9 28.95 24.83 -22.68
C LEU A 9 28.29 23.45 -22.87
N VAL A 10 28.58 22.76 -23.98
CA VAL A 10 28.04 21.42 -24.25
C VAL A 10 28.70 20.35 -23.37
N ILE A 11 29.98 20.51 -22.99
CA ILE A 11 30.66 19.57 -22.08
C ILE A 11 30.18 19.73 -20.62
N TYR A 12 29.77 20.93 -20.20
CA TYR A 12 29.19 21.14 -18.87
C TYR A 12 27.77 20.56 -18.71
N ILE A 13 27.00 20.48 -19.80
CA ILE A 13 25.63 19.91 -19.76
C ILE A 13 25.67 18.37 -19.68
N ILE A 14 26.74 17.72 -20.14
CA ILE A 14 26.88 16.25 -20.07
C ILE A 14 27.37 15.78 -18.68
N LEU A 15 28.03 16.63 -17.90
CA LEU A 15 28.51 16.29 -16.55
C LEU A 15 27.48 16.54 -15.42
N PHE A 16 26.34 17.16 -15.73
CA PHE A 16 25.14 17.19 -14.87
C PHE A 16 24.10 16.13 -15.27
N SER A 17 24.50 15.11 -16.03
CA SER A 17 23.71 13.87 -16.02
C SER A 17 23.82 13.28 -14.63
N CYS A 18 22.68 13.35 -13.91
CA CYS A 18 22.49 12.86 -12.57
C CYS A 18 22.91 11.38 -12.48
N ASN A 19 24.18 11.13 -12.19
CA ASN A 19 24.62 9.84 -11.67
C ASN A 19 23.97 9.73 -10.29
N SER A 20 22.75 9.20 -10.23
CA SER A 20 22.23 8.63 -9.00
C SER A 20 23.25 7.60 -8.56
N LYS A 21 24.04 7.92 -7.52
CA LYS A 21 24.89 6.92 -6.88
C LYS A 21 23.96 5.77 -6.51
N GLU A 22 24.19 4.60 -7.08
CA GLU A 22 23.61 3.37 -6.54
C GLU A 22 24.16 3.24 -5.12
N THR A 23 23.32 3.58 -4.14
CA THR A 23 23.60 3.38 -2.72
C THR A 23 23.25 1.93 -2.40
N ASN A 24 24.26 1.14 -2.07
CA ASN A 24 24.10 -0.27 -1.75
C ASN A 24 23.61 -0.42 -0.30
N PHE A 25 22.70 -1.36 -0.08
CA PHE A 25 22.27 -1.74 1.26
C PHE A 25 23.18 -2.83 1.81
N SER A 26 23.33 -2.86 3.14
CA SER A 26 23.92 -3.99 3.85
C SER A 26 22.81 -4.88 4.42
N LEU A 27 23.00 -6.19 4.33
CA LEU A 27 22.06 -7.17 4.86
C LEU A 27 22.47 -7.55 6.28
N GLU A 28 21.52 -7.52 7.19
CA GLU A 28 21.71 -7.87 8.59
C GLU A 28 20.71 -8.95 9.01
N SER A 29 21.13 -9.80 9.95
CA SER A 29 20.19 -10.69 10.64
C SER A 29 19.30 -9.88 11.56
N GLY A 30 18.04 -10.27 11.68
CA GLY A 30 17.16 -9.77 12.72
C GLY A 30 16.31 -10.85 13.35
N ASP A 31 15.73 -10.52 14.49
CA ASP A 31 14.86 -11.39 15.27
C ASP A 31 13.50 -10.75 15.53
N LEU A 32 12.47 -11.61 15.54
CA LEU A 32 11.09 -11.20 15.74
C LEU A 32 10.67 -11.57 17.16
N ILE A 33 10.20 -10.56 17.90
CA ILE A 33 9.69 -10.74 19.26
C ILE A 33 8.22 -10.37 19.25
N ILE A 34 7.33 -11.36 19.33
CA ILE A 34 5.88 -11.12 19.49
C ILE A 34 5.65 -10.52 20.88
N ILE A 35 5.12 -9.30 20.92
CA ILE A 35 4.79 -8.58 22.15
C ILE A 35 3.42 -9.02 22.65
N ASP A 36 2.43 -9.01 21.76
CA ASP A 36 1.06 -9.41 22.07
C ASP A 36 0.33 -10.00 20.86
N SER A 37 -0.81 -10.64 21.17
CA SER A 37 -1.76 -11.17 20.21
C SER A 37 -3.16 -10.94 20.76
N VAL A 38 -3.97 -10.18 20.04
CA VAL A 38 -5.33 -9.82 20.39
C VAL A 38 -6.26 -10.46 19.38
N GLN A 39 -7.13 -11.37 19.83
CA GLN A 39 -8.19 -11.93 18.99
C GLN A 39 -9.20 -10.84 18.65
N ILE A 40 -9.55 -10.68 17.38
CA ILE A 40 -10.61 -9.79 16.92
C ILE A 40 -11.95 -10.53 17.03
N ASP A 41 -12.96 -9.89 17.64
CA ASP A 41 -14.32 -10.43 17.70
C ASP A 41 -15.01 -10.26 16.34
N ASP A 42 -14.64 -11.11 15.38
CA ASP A 42 -15.26 -11.19 14.06
C ASP A 42 -16.45 -12.16 14.02
N SER A 43 -17.00 -12.58 15.16
CA SER A 43 -18.07 -13.60 15.25
C SER A 43 -19.34 -13.29 14.46
N ARG A 44 -19.60 -12.01 14.16
CA ARG A 44 -20.75 -11.53 13.37
C ARG A 44 -20.43 -11.34 11.90
N PHE A 45 -19.18 -11.58 11.51
CA PHE A 45 -18.63 -11.31 10.20
C PHE A 45 -17.90 -12.55 9.68
N SER A 46 -17.67 -12.62 8.38
CA SER A 46 -16.82 -13.64 7.79
C SER A 46 -15.87 -12.95 6.82
N PHE A 47 -14.71 -12.54 7.33
CA PHE A 47 -13.70 -11.88 6.52
C PHE A 47 -12.91 -12.93 5.73
N GLY A 48 -13.29 -13.15 4.47
CA GLY A 48 -12.46 -13.89 3.50
C GLY A 48 -11.26 -13.06 3.00
N GLU A 49 -11.40 -11.74 3.04
CA GLU A 49 -10.34 -10.76 2.75
C GLU A 49 -10.60 -9.51 3.61
N ILE A 50 -9.54 -8.77 3.92
CA ILE A 50 -9.59 -7.48 4.61
C ILE A 50 -8.89 -6.43 3.74
N TYR A 51 -9.60 -5.32 3.51
CA TYR A 51 -9.03 -4.16 2.82
C TYR A 51 -8.83 -2.98 3.77
N ASN A 52 -7.77 -2.21 3.50
CA ASN A 52 -7.40 -0.98 4.19
C ASN A 52 -7.41 -1.07 5.74
N PRO A 53 -6.74 -2.06 6.37
CA PRO A 53 -6.69 -2.07 7.82
C PRO A 53 -5.79 -0.95 8.34
N ARG A 54 -6.30 -0.19 9.30
CA ARG A 54 -5.61 0.95 9.89
C ARG A 54 -5.90 1.05 11.38
N VAL A 55 -4.88 1.43 12.14
CA VAL A 55 -5.05 1.79 13.56
C VAL A 55 -5.12 3.30 13.67
N PHE A 56 -6.20 3.79 14.27
CA PHE A 56 -6.44 5.20 14.54
C PHE A 56 -6.31 5.46 16.05
N ASN A 57 -5.49 6.44 16.41
CA ASN A 57 -5.25 6.87 17.80
C ASN A 57 -4.90 5.73 18.78
N ASP A 58 -4.23 4.67 18.30
CA ASP A 58 -3.87 3.47 19.05
C ASP A 58 -5.03 2.66 19.67
N SER A 59 -6.28 3.07 19.44
CA SER A 59 -7.45 2.50 20.13
C SER A 59 -8.44 1.85 19.19
N ILE A 60 -8.52 2.33 17.94
CA ILE A 60 -9.51 1.86 16.98
C ILE A 60 -8.78 1.21 15.82
N LEU A 61 -9.05 -0.08 15.60
CA LEU A 61 -8.69 -0.78 14.39
C LEU A 61 -9.90 -0.73 13.45
N GLY A 62 -9.74 -0.14 12.27
CA GLY A 62 -10.76 -0.14 11.24
C GLY A 62 -10.32 -0.98 10.04
N PHE A 63 -11.23 -1.75 9.45
CA PHE A 63 -11.04 -2.36 8.14
C PHE A 63 -12.37 -2.78 7.52
N GLY A 64 -12.43 -2.88 6.20
CA GLY A 64 -13.65 -3.35 5.54
C GLY A 64 -13.65 -4.83 5.20
N ASP A 65 -14.85 -5.38 4.98
CA ASP A 65 -15.00 -6.75 4.49
C ASP A 65 -14.58 -6.85 3.02
N GLY A 66 -13.96 -7.94 2.57
CA GLY A 66 -13.59 -8.14 1.16
C GLY A 66 -14.76 -8.07 0.15
N SER A 67 -15.96 -7.68 0.56
CA SER A 67 -17.12 -7.39 -0.30
C SER A 67 -17.37 -5.88 -0.50
N PHE A 68 -16.63 -5.01 0.18
CA PHE A 68 -16.67 -3.53 0.03
C PHE A 68 -18.02 -2.92 0.43
N ARG A 69 -18.73 -3.60 1.34
CA ARG A 69 -20.07 -3.19 1.81
C ARG A 69 -20.07 -2.64 3.21
N SER A 70 -19.03 -2.94 3.98
CA SER A 70 -18.93 -2.47 5.35
C SER A 70 -17.50 -2.09 5.70
N ILE A 71 -17.38 -1.07 6.54
CA ILE A 71 -16.16 -0.73 7.28
C ILE A 71 -16.43 -1.07 8.74
N ASN A 72 -15.66 -1.97 9.32
CA ASN A 72 -15.84 -2.47 10.67
C ASN A 72 -14.78 -1.87 11.60
N LEU A 73 -15.22 -1.43 12.78
CA LEU A 73 -14.39 -0.80 13.79
C LEU A 73 -14.31 -1.70 15.02
N PHE A 74 -13.10 -1.96 15.48
CA PHE A 74 -12.77 -2.80 16.62
C PHE A 74 -11.87 -2.05 17.60
N HIS A 75 -11.97 -2.38 18.87
CA HIS A 75 -11.04 -1.88 19.87
C HIS A 75 -9.70 -2.60 19.74
N SER A 76 -8.63 -1.90 19.37
CA SER A 76 -7.34 -2.48 19.00
C SER A 76 -6.69 -3.32 20.12
N LYS A 77 -6.98 -3.03 21.40
CA LYS A 77 -6.35 -3.71 22.56
C LYS A 77 -7.14 -4.90 23.08
N SER A 78 -8.46 -4.90 22.91
CA SER A 78 -9.34 -5.98 23.42
C SER A 78 -9.98 -6.80 22.32
N GLY A 79 -9.89 -6.36 21.06
CA GLY A 79 -10.52 -6.99 19.91
C GLY A 79 -12.03 -6.83 19.83
N ALA A 80 -12.65 -6.19 20.82
CA ALA A 80 -14.10 -6.03 20.90
C ALA A 80 -14.63 -5.21 19.69
N PHE A 81 -15.72 -5.68 19.09
CA PHE A 81 -16.44 -4.93 18.08
C PHE A 81 -17.01 -3.63 18.66
N LEU A 82 -16.85 -2.52 17.94
CA LEU A 82 -17.33 -1.19 18.35
C LEU A 82 -18.54 -0.76 17.52
N SER A 83 -18.39 -0.72 16.20
CA SER A 83 -19.40 -0.24 15.26
C SER A 83 -18.99 -0.62 13.83
N ASN A 84 -19.90 -0.42 12.88
CA ASN A 84 -19.64 -0.55 11.44
C ASN A 84 -20.20 0.65 10.66
N PHE A 85 -19.73 0.86 9.44
CA PHE A 85 -20.33 1.72 8.43
C PHE A 85 -20.70 0.84 7.23
N GLU A 86 -21.97 0.46 7.15
CA GLU A 86 -22.56 -0.25 6.01
C GLU A 86 -23.78 0.53 5.48
N THR A 87 -24.14 0.32 4.21
CA THR A 87 -25.21 1.05 3.51
C THR A 87 -26.50 1.17 4.31
N ASP A 88 -26.95 0.07 4.92
CA ASP A 88 -28.22 0.00 5.65
C ASP A 88 -28.14 0.55 7.08
N SER A 89 -26.94 0.81 7.58
CA SER A 89 -26.72 1.29 8.95
C SER A 89 -26.63 2.82 9.07
N ILE A 90 -26.67 3.54 7.95
CA ILE A 90 -26.53 5.00 7.90
C ILE A 90 -27.91 5.60 7.61
N GLU A 91 -28.61 6.00 8.66
CA GLU A 91 -29.96 6.57 8.55
C GLU A 91 -29.98 7.94 7.87
N SER A 92 -28.89 8.71 8.00
CA SER A 92 -28.81 10.11 7.55
C SER A 92 -28.63 10.25 6.02
N PHE A 93 -27.90 9.32 5.40
CA PHE A 93 -27.67 9.26 3.96
C PHE A 93 -27.22 7.84 3.57
N PRO A 94 -28.05 7.03 2.90
CA PRO A 94 -27.65 5.69 2.49
C PRO A 94 -26.52 5.77 1.46
N LEU A 95 -25.44 5.04 1.70
CA LEU A 95 -24.35 4.92 0.75
C LEU A 95 -24.80 4.12 -0.48
N PRO A 96 -24.26 4.38 -1.68
CA PRO A 96 -24.55 3.54 -2.84
C PRO A 96 -24.30 2.05 -2.52
N GLU A 97 -25.22 1.15 -2.88
CA GLU A 97 -25.12 -0.31 -2.64
C GLU A 97 -23.91 -0.99 -3.31
N LYS A 98 -23.10 -0.22 -4.04
CA LYS A 98 -21.92 -0.71 -4.77
C LYS A 98 -20.70 0.13 -4.42
N ASP A 99 -19.86 -0.54 -3.64
CA ASP A 99 -18.40 -0.46 -3.53
C ASP A 99 -17.84 0.75 -2.77
N MET A 100 -17.89 0.64 -1.44
CA MET A 100 -17.03 1.43 -0.53
C MET A 100 -15.60 0.96 -0.71
N THR A 101 -14.84 1.69 -1.50
CA THR A 101 -13.54 1.25 -1.98
C THR A 101 -12.44 1.42 -0.95
N PHE A 102 -12.49 2.54 -0.23
CA PHE A 102 -11.48 2.89 0.76
C PHE A 102 -12.06 3.83 1.81
N PHE A 103 -11.40 3.95 2.95
CA PHE A 103 -11.79 4.91 3.97
C PHE A 103 -10.61 5.52 4.69
N TYR A 104 -10.83 6.69 5.27
CA TYR A 104 -9.84 7.42 6.05
C TYR A 104 -10.54 8.10 7.21
N ILE A 105 -9.96 8.04 8.41
CA ILE A 105 -10.49 8.73 9.59
C ILE A 105 -9.53 9.86 9.95
N LYS A 106 -10.05 11.08 10.09
CA LYS A 106 -9.30 12.27 10.49
C LYS A 106 -10.11 13.04 11.53
N GLY A 107 -9.60 13.10 12.76
CA GLY A 107 -10.35 13.67 13.88
C GLY A 107 -11.64 12.87 14.12
N GLU A 108 -12.78 13.56 14.12
CA GLU A 108 -14.12 12.98 14.32
C GLU A 108 -14.83 12.65 12.99
N LEU A 109 -14.14 12.77 11.86
CA LEU A 109 -14.71 12.54 10.54
C LEU A 109 -14.21 11.23 9.93
N ILE A 110 -15.11 10.52 9.28
CA ILE A 110 -14.83 9.39 8.41
C ILE A 110 -15.11 9.79 6.96
N TYR A 111 -14.11 9.58 6.12
CA TYR A 111 -14.16 9.80 4.68
C TYR A 111 -14.26 8.43 4.01
N ILE A 112 -15.29 8.22 3.22
CA ILE A 112 -15.55 6.96 2.50
C ILE A 112 -15.46 7.25 1.01
N LEU A 113 -14.44 6.67 0.37
CA LEU A 113 -14.24 6.76 -1.08
C LEU A 113 -15.10 5.71 -1.78
N ASN A 114 -15.82 6.16 -2.82
CA ASN A 114 -16.47 5.29 -3.79
C ASN A 114 -15.84 5.55 -5.17
N ASP A 115 -15.15 4.56 -5.70
CA ASP A 115 -14.40 4.60 -6.95
C ASP A 115 -15.31 4.54 -8.18
N LEU A 116 -16.46 3.86 -8.08
CA LEU A 116 -17.43 3.75 -9.17
C LEU A 116 -18.02 5.11 -9.55
N ILE A 117 -18.43 5.90 -8.55
CA ILE A 117 -19.01 7.24 -8.77
C ILE A 117 -18.03 8.38 -8.46
N ARG A 118 -16.75 8.05 -8.24
CA ARG A 118 -15.65 9.00 -8.07
C ARG A 118 -15.96 10.08 -7.03
N SER A 119 -16.47 9.65 -5.90
CA SER A 119 -16.96 10.56 -4.85
C SER A 119 -16.44 10.12 -3.50
N ILE A 120 -16.21 11.10 -2.62
CA ILE A 120 -15.92 10.87 -1.21
C ILE A 120 -17.14 11.34 -0.42
N PHE A 121 -17.66 10.47 0.44
CA PHE A 121 -18.72 10.79 1.38
C PHE A 121 -18.12 11.01 2.76
N VAL A 122 -18.52 12.08 3.42
CA VAL A 122 -17.99 12.48 4.72
C VAL A 122 -19.08 12.34 5.77
N PHE A 123 -18.77 11.62 6.84
CA PHE A 123 -19.65 11.45 8.00
C PHE A 123 -18.89 11.79 9.29
N ASP A 124 -19.62 12.07 10.37
CA ASP A 124 -19.04 11.96 11.71
C ASP A 124 -19.07 10.51 12.22
N LEU A 125 -18.45 10.26 13.38
CA LEU A 125 -18.43 8.95 14.02
C LEU A 125 -19.83 8.45 14.44
N ASP A 126 -20.80 9.35 14.58
CA ASP A 126 -22.21 9.05 14.86
C ASP A 126 -23.03 8.77 13.57
N LYS A 127 -22.35 8.61 12.42
CA LYS A 127 -22.93 8.31 11.11
C LYS A 127 -23.84 9.42 10.55
N ASN A 128 -23.68 10.66 10.99
CA ASN A 128 -24.36 11.79 10.37
C ASN A 128 -23.59 12.27 9.13
N PHE A 129 -24.26 12.31 7.99
CA PHE A 129 -23.73 12.85 6.75
C PHE A 129 -23.36 14.33 6.89
N LYS A 130 -22.17 14.69 6.42
CA LYS A 130 -21.66 16.07 6.41
C LYS A 130 -21.64 16.65 5.01
N GLU A 131 -21.00 15.96 4.08
CA GLU A 131 -20.86 16.42 2.70
C GLU A 131 -20.46 15.29 1.74
N LYS A 132 -20.61 15.59 0.45
CA LYS A 132 -20.13 14.77 -0.66
C LYS A 132 -19.13 15.61 -1.46
N ILE A 133 -17.93 15.07 -1.67
CA ILE A 133 -16.88 15.67 -2.49
C ILE A 133 -16.82 14.89 -3.81
N GLU A 134 -17.10 15.56 -4.92
CA GLU A 134 -17.00 14.97 -6.26
C GLU A 134 -15.58 15.14 -6.81
N LEU A 135 -14.95 14.03 -7.21
CA LEU A 135 -13.58 14.05 -7.71
C LEU A 135 -13.55 14.37 -9.22
N ASN A 136 -13.09 15.56 -9.55
CA ASN A 136 -13.03 16.07 -10.92
C ASN A 136 -11.72 15.68 -11.59
N PHE A 137 -11.62 14.44 -12.04
CA PHE A 137 -10.45 13.95 -12.78
C PHE A 137 -10.20 14.76 -14.06
N LYS A 138 -8.93 15.03 -14.35
CA LYS A 138 -8.49 15.68 -15.60
C LYS A 138 -8.94 14.91 -16.85
N ASN A 139 -8.99 13.58 -16.77
CA ASN A 139 -9.43 12.70 -17.85
C ASN A 139 -10.53 11.76 -17.35
N LEU A 140 -11.65 11.71 -18.06
CA LEU A 140 -12.77 10.81 -17.74
C LEU A 140 -12.40 9.33 -17.80
N SER A 141 -11.31 8.97 -18.48
CA SER A 141 -10.79 7.60 -18.51
C SER A 141 -9.92 7.25 -17.30
N GLN A 142 -9.81 8.11 -16.28
CA GLN A 142 -9.17 7.80 -15.00
C GLN A 142 -10.23 7.61 -13.92
N LYS A 143 -9.94 6.73 -12.97
CA LYS A 143 -10.76 6.51 -11.76
C LYS A 143 -9.87 6.22 -10.56
N PRO A 144 -10.38 6.39 -9.32
CA PRO A 144 -9.68 5.92 -8.14
C PRO A 144 -9.41 4.41 -8.26
N THR A 145 -8.29 3.97 -7.69
CA THR A 145 -7.98 2.55 -7.63
C THR A 145 -8.60 1.92 -6.39
N PHE A 146 -8.88 0.63 -6.52
CA PHE A 146 -9.67 -0.11 -5.56
C PHE A 146 -8.98 -0.33 -4.20
N MET A 147 -7.68 -0.62 -4.20
CA MET A 147 -6.87 -0.81 -3.00
C MET A 147 -5.67 0.12 -3.04
N GLY A 148 -6.01 1.40 -3.04
CA GLY A 148 -5.12 2.51 -3.34
C GLY A 148 -4.54 3.22 -2.12
N LEU A 149 -3.94 4.36 -2.40
CA LEU A 149 -3.68 5.39 -1.42
C LEU A 149 -5.00 6.12 -1.28
N PHE A 150 -5.36 6.49 -0.06
CA PHE A 150 -6.39 7.48 0.17
C PHE A 150 -6.11 8.12 1.52
N GLU A 151 -5.50 9.30 1.48
CA GLU A 151 -5.12 10.06 2.66
C GLU A 151 -5.34 11.54 2.46
N ILE A 152 -5.68 12.23 3.54
CA ILE A 152 -5.93 13.67 3.54
C ILE A 152 -4.84 14.36 4.35
N GLN A 153 -3.98 15.10 3.67
CA GLN A 153 -2.84 15.80 4.24
C GLN A 153 -3.01 17.31 4.02
N GLU A 154 -2.88 18.08 5.09
CA GLU A 154 -3.07 19.54 5.07
C GLU A 154 -4.36 19.94 4.32
N ASN A 155 -4.23 20.43 3.09
CA ASN A 155 -5.30 20.95 2.22
C ASN A 155 -5.52 20.12 0.94
N SER A 156 -4.99 18.89 0.89
CA SER A 156 -5.07 18.03 -0.29
C SER A 156 -5.53 16.62 0.05
N ILE A 157 -6.22 16.00 -0.90
CA ILE A 157 -6.58 14.59 -0.93
C ILE A 157 -5.61 13.89 -1.88
N PHE A 158 -4.86 12.92 -1.35
CA PHE A 158 -3.98 12.06 -2.15
C PHE A 158 -4.64 10.72 -2.34
N LEU A 159 -4.86 10.34 -3.59
CA LEU A 159 -5.44 9.04 -3.93
C LEU A 159 -4.66 8.32 -5.02
N SER A 160 -4.64 7.00 -4.98
CA SER A 160 -4.13 6.23 -6.11
C SER A 160 -5.20 6.14 -7.18
N SER A 161 -4.82 6.37 -8.44
CA SER A 161 -5.73 6.33 -9.58
C SER A 161 -5.20 5.43 -10.68
N VAL A 162 -6.10 4.96 -11.53
CA VAL A 162 -5.77 4.10 -12.65
C VAL A 162 -6.59 4.48 -13.87
N TYR A 163 -6.02 4.24 -15.05
CA TYR A 163 -6.72 4.26 -16.31
C TYR A 163 -7.77 3.14 -16.33
N ASP A 164 -8.98 3.51 -16.71
CA ASP A 164 -10.15 2.66 -16.79
C ASP A 164 -10.19 1.96 -18.16
N GLY A 165 -9.34 0.94 -18.31
CA GLY A 165 -9.22 0.15 -19.52
C GLY A 165 -8.57 -1.21 -19.28
N ALA A 166 -8.09 -1.84 -20.34
CA ALA A 166 -7.40 -3.12 -20.27
C ALA A 166 -6.15 -3.05 -19.37
N LEU A 167 -5.79 -4.18 -18.73
CA LEU A 167 -4.71 -4.23 -17.74
C LEU A 167 -3.36 -3.75 -18.29
N SER A 168 -3.02 -4.09 -19.54
CA SER A 168 -1.78 -3.66 -20.19
C SER A 168 -1.73 -2.16 -20.47
N ASP A 169 -2.88 -1.53 -20.72
CA ASP A 169 -3.01 -0.08 -20.91
C ASP A 169 -3.03 0.67 -19.58
N ARG A 170 -3.52 0.03 -18.51
CA ARG A 170 -3.50 0.57 -17.15
C ARG A 170 -2.08 1.00 -16.77
N PHE A 171 -1.10 0.12 -16.85
CA PHE A 171 0.27 0.46 -16.41
C PHE A 171 0.95 1.52 -17.29
N LYS A 172 0.56 1.62 -18.56
CA LYS A 172 1.13 2.59 -19.51
C LYS A 172 0.56 3.99 -19.34
N ASN A 173 -0.75 4.08 -19.10
CA ASN A 173 -1.51 5.32 -19.18
C ASN A 173 -1.88 5.91 -17.81
N SER A 174 -1.48 5.26 -16.71
CA SER A 174 -1.77 5.71 -15.35
C SER A 174 -0.57 6.36 -14.68
N LYS A 175 -0.87 7.34 -13.83
CA LYS A 175 0.00 7.78 -12.75
C LYS A 175 -0.39 7.07 -11.46
N ILE A 176 0.57 6.84 -10.57
CA ILE A 176 0.32 6.05 -9.35
C ILE A 176 -0.48 6.87 -8.32
N VAL A 177 -0.24 8.18 -8.24
CA VAL A 177 -0.88 9.10 -7.29
C VAL A 177 -1.50 10.26 -8.04
N THR A 178 -2.71 10.64 -7.61
CA THR A 178 -3.41 11.85 -8.03
C THR A 178 -3.73 12.68 -6.79
N GLU A 179 -3.48 13.97 -6.90
CA GLU A 179 -3.77 14.98 -5.88
C GLU A 179 -5.01 15.78 -6.26
N PHE A 180 -5.90 15.97 -5.30
CA PHE A 180 -7.08 16.81 -5.40
C PHE A 180 -7.09 17.84 -4.28
N GLY A 181 -7.69 19.02 -4.54
CA GLY A 181 -8.08 19.93 -3.47
C GLY A 181 -9.17 19.32 -2.59
N LEU A 182 -9.39 19.86 -1.39
CA LEU A 182 -10.49 19.42 -0.52
C LEU A 182 -11.88 19.63 -1.15
N ASP A 183 -11.98 20.50 -2.16
CA ASP A 183 -13.18 20.72 -2.98
C ASP A 183 -13.34 19.70 -4.12
N GLY A 184 -12.44 18.73 -4.23
CA GLY A 184 -12.46 17.68 -5.24
C GLY A 184 -11.91 18.12 -6.61
N GLN A 185 -11.35 19.32 -6.75
CA GLN A 185 -10.70 19.74 -7.99
C GLN A 185 -9.35 19.04 -8.17
N PHE A 186 -9.10 18.49 -9.37
CA PHE A 186 -7.80 17.92 -9.70
C PHE A 186 -6.69 18.98 -9.63
N LEU A 187 -5.58 18.63 -8.99
CA LEU A 187 -4.39 19.48 -8.90
C LEU A 187 -3.25 18.92 -9.73
N ASN A 188 -2.84 17.67 -9.47
CA ASN A 188 -1.68 17.05 -10.13
C ASN A 188 -1.77 15.51 -10.14
N ASP A 189 -0.96 14.85 -10.98
CA ASP A 189 -0.73 13.41 -10.93
C ASP A 189 0.73 13.03 -11.18
N PHE A 190 1.24 12.02 -10.47
CA PHE A 190 2.65 11.65 -10.51
C PHE A 190 2.91 10.17 -10.15
N GLY A 191 4.16 9.77 -10.31
CA GLY A 191 4.60 8.38 -10.15
C GLY A 191 4.28 7.55 -11.39
N SER A 192 5.26 6.77 -11.85
CA SER A 192 5.11 5.84 -12.97
C SER A 192 5.28 4.41 -12.49
N PHE A 193 4.44 3.51 -13.01
CA PHE A 193 4.60 2.08 -12.83
C PHE A 193 5.96 1.60 -13.34
N PRO A 194 6.55 0.54 -12.74
CA PRO A 194 7.77 -0.06 -13.23
C PRO A 194 7.65 -0.46 -14.70
N LYS A 195 8.69 -0.17 -15.50
CA LYS A 195 8.74 -0.54 -16.93
C LYS A 195 8.39 -2.02 -17.18
N PRO A 196 8.88 -3.00 -16.37
CA PRO A 196 8.53 -4.41 -16.56
C PRO A 196 7.01 -4.69 -16.54
N TYR A 197 6.20 -3.89 -15.85
CA TYR A 197 4.75 -4.14 -15.80
C TYR A 197 4.06 -3.93 -17.15
N THR A 198 4.76 -3.30 -18.11
CA THR A 198 4.25 -3.04 -19.45
C THR A 198 4.68 -4.09 -20.49
N THR A 199 5.52 -5.08 -20.11
CA THR A 199 6.13 -6.01 -21.06
C THR A 199 5.32 -7.27 -21.34
N GLY A 200 4.34 -7.61 -20.50
CA GLY A 200 3.49 -8.79 -20.67
C GLY A 200 2.29 -8.78 -19.73
N ASN A 201 1.45 -9.81 -19.79
CA ASN A 201 0.36 -9.94 -18.82
C ASN A 201 0.90 -10.48 -17.49
N LEU A 202 0.46 -9.87 -16.40
CA LEU A 202 1.02 -10.03 -15.06
C LEU A 202 -0.14 -9.89 -14.07
N VAL A 203 -0.19 -10.74 -13.04
CA VAL A 203 -1.15 -10.62 -11.94
C VAL A 203 -0.44 -10.09 -10.71
N LEU A 204 -0.86 -8.92 -10.25
CA LEU A 204 -0.36 -8.32 -9.02
C LEU A 204 -1.38 -8.43 -7.89
N SER A 205 -0.89 -8.64 -6.68
CA SER A 205 -1.66 -8.60 -5.43
C SER A 205 -2.20 -7.21 -5.10
N SER A 206 -1.57 -6.17 -5.63
CA SER A 206 -2.01 -4.77 -5.58
C SER A 206 -1.34 -4.00 -6.71
N ASN A 207 -1.74 -2.75 -6.97
CA ASN A 207 -1.02 -1.93 -7.96
C ASN A 207 0.29 -1.37 -7.38
N GLU A 208 0.31 -1.06 -6.08
CA GLU A 208 1.45 -0.46 -5.38
C GLU A 208 1.34 -0.58 -3.84
N ASN A 209 2.47 -0.57 -3.15
CA ASN A 209 2.57 -0.39 -1.70
C ASN A 209 3.00 1.04 -1.39
N LYS A 210 2.34 1.73 -0.47
CA LYS A 210 2.61 3.15 -0.22
C LYS A 210 2.31 3.60 1.19
N ILE A 211 2.96 4.69 1.58
CA ILE A 211 2.72 5.39 2.84
C ILE A 211 3.07 6.88 2.68
N ILE A 212 2.32 7.75 3.37
CA ILE A 212 2.73 9.14 3.55
C ILE A 212 3.38 9.28 4.92
N LYS A 213 4.55 9.90 4.96
CA LYS A 213 5.34 10.16 6.17
C LYS A 213 6.19 11.42 5.96
N ASP A 214 6.26 12.27 6.98
CA ASP A 214 7.09 13.49 7.01
C ASP A 214 6.92 14.39 5.76
N GLY A 215 5.68 14.58 5.32
CA GLY A 215 5.37 15.39 4.13
C GLY A 215 5.92 14.79 2.82
N LYS A 216 6.04 13.47 2.75
CA LYS A 216 6.53 12.73 1.59
C LYS A 216 5.71 11.49 1.34
N ILE A 217 5.64 11.07 0.09
CA ILE A 217 4.99 9.85 -0.34
C ILE A 217 6.06 8.83 -0.71
N TYR A 218 6.03 7.69 -0.03
CA TYR A 218 6.89 6.56 -0.31
C TYR A 218 6.11 5.51 -1.07
N ILE A 219 6.66 5.01 -2.18
CA ILE A 219 6.01 4.02 -3.05
C ILE A 219 6.99 2.89 -3.31
N LEU A 220 6.62 1.68 -2.90
CA LEU A 220 7.33 0.44 -3.18
C LEU A 220 6.59 -0.36 -4.26
N ASN A 221 7.31 -0.76 -5.31
CA ASN A 221 6.74 -1.63 -6.33
C ASN A 221 6.42 -3.02 -5.76
N VAL A 222 5.39 -3.63 -6.33
CA VAL A 222 4.84 -4.92 -5.90
C VAL A 222 5.72 -6.10 -6.33
N ALA A 223 6.20 -6.12 -7.58
CA ALA A 223 6.96 -7.23 -8.15
C ALA A 223 8.17 -6.70 -8.94
N GLY A 224 9.13 -7.59 -9.21
CA GLY A 224 10.39 -7.24 -9.86
C GLY A 224 11.47 -6.85 -8.86
N VAL A 225 12.54 -6.22 -9.34
CA VAL A 225 13.55 -5.61 -8.46
C VAL A 225 12.87 -4.64 -7.49
N PRO A 226 12.99 -4.82 -6.16
CA PRO A 226 12.32 -3.96 -5.21
C PRO A 226 12.97 -2.58 -5.15
N ILE A 227 12.15 -1.55 -5.34
CA ILE A 227 12.54 -0.16 -5.42
C ILE A 227 11.54 0.67 -4.62
N LEU A 228 12.04 1.29 -3.55
CA LEU A 228 11.30 2.31 -2.81
C LEU A 228 11.59 3.68 -3.44
N LYS A 229 10.55 4.36 -3.91
CA LYS A 229 10.64 5.73 -4.43
C LYS A 229 10.10 6.71 -3.41
N GLU A 230 10.78 7.84 -3.25
CA GLU A 230 10.39 8.93 -2.37
C GLU A 230 9.98 10.12 -3.23
N TYR A 231 8.76 10.59 -3.05
CA TYR A 231 8.19 11.77 -3.70
C TYR A 231 7.87 12.84 -2.66
N LEU A 232 8.11 14.10 -3.01
CA LEU A 232 7.54 15.23 -2.27
C LEU A 232 6.02 15.30 -2.53
N LEU A 233 5.25 15.97 -1.66
CA LEU A 233 3.79 16.11 -1.86
C LEU A 233 3.41 16.78 -3.18
N ASN A 234 4.26 17.65 -3.72
CA ASN A 234 4.05 18.29 -5.03
C ASN A 234 4.27 17.34 -6.22
N GLY A 235 4.71 16.11 -5.99
CA GLY A 235 4.96 15.08 -6.99
C GLY A 235 6.40 14.97 -7.50
N ASP A 236 7.32 15.81 -7.04
CA ASP A 236 8.73 15.74 -7.43
C ASP A 236 9.40 14.49 -6.84
N LEU A 237 10.11 13.74 -7.69
CA LEU A 237 10.88 12.57 -7.25
C LEU A 237 12.13 13.03 -6.49
N ASN A 238 12.20 12.70 -5.21
CA ASN A 238 13.29 13.08 -4.32
C ASN A 238 14.32 11.95 -4.10
N GLY A 239 13.88 10.68 -4.17
CA GLY A 239 14.76 9.53 -3.93
C GLY A 239 14.32 8.25 -4.63
N VAL A 240 15.29 7.40 -4.98
CA VAL A 240 15.08 6.07 -5.54
C VAL A 240 16.04 5.11 -4.84
N TYR A 241 15.50 4.17 -4.07
CA TYR A 241 16.27 3.23 -3.27
C TYR A 241 16.00 1.82 -3.78
N LYS A 242 17.01 1.21 -4.40
CA LYS A 242 16.96 -0.20 -4.80
C LYS A 242 17.25 -1.06 -3.57
N LEU A 243 16.28 -1.85 -3.15
CA LEU A 243 16.38 -2.68 -1.96
C LEU A 243 17.02 -4.00 -2.36
N GLU A 244 18.14 -4.36 -1.75
CA GLU A 244 18.72 -5.69 -1.92
C GLU A 244 18.07 -6.63 -0.92
N SER A 245 17.75 -7.85 -1.36
CA SER A 245 17.10 -8.86 -0.54
C SER A 245 17.81 -10.18 -0.72
N GLU A 246 17.94 -10.93 0.38
CA GLU A 246 18.50 -12.28 0.37
C GLU A 246 17.47 -13.31 -0.14
N HIS A 247 16.18 -13.06 0.12
CA HIS A 247 15.12 -14.04 -0.08
C HIS A 247 14.18 -13.71 -1.24
N HIS A 248 14.04 -12.44 -1.63
CA HIS A 248 13.12 -12.03 -2.67
C HIS A 248 13.68 -12.29 -4.07
N ASP A 249 13.01 -13.13 -4.86
CA ASP A 249 13.32 -13.32 -6.28
C ASP A 249 12.76 -12.16 -7.14
N PRO A 250 13.62 -11.35 -7.80
CA PRO A 250 13.15 -10.23 -8.62
C PRO A 250 12.56 -10.64 -9.98
N GLU A 251 12.49 -11.93 -10.33
CA GLU A 251 11.99 -12.35 -11.63
C GLU A 251 10.45 -12.37 -11.72
N ILE A 252 9.90 -11.68 -12.72
CA ILE A 252 8.45 -11.59 -12.93
C ILE A 252 7.96 -12.74 -13.81
N GLY A 253 6.97 -13.49 -13.31
CA GLY A 253 6.22 -14.49 -14.05
C GLY A 253 5.11 -13.85 -14.89
N TYR A 254 5.30 -13.81 -16.21
CA TYR A 254 4.26 -13.38 -17.15
C TYR A 254 3.42 -14.56 -17.64
N TYR A 255 2.19 -14.28 -18.09
CA TYR A 255 1.32 -15.26 -18.72
C TYR A 255 0.82 -14.79 -20.09
N THR A 256 0.44 -15.76 -20.94
CA THR A 256 -0.12 -15.48 -22.26
C THR A 256 -1.65 -15.55 -22.23
N ASN A 257 -2.19 -16.68 -21.77
CA ASN A 257 -3.63 -16.98 -21.83
C ASN A 257 -4.26 -17.20 -20.45
N ASP A 258 -3.55 -17.87 -19.54
CA ASP A 258 -4.07 -18.27 -18.24
C ASP A 258 -3.21 -17.68 -17.09
N PRO A 259 -3.77 -16.81 -16.23
CA PRO A 259 -3.04 -16.29 -15.07
C PRO A 259 -2.58 -17.39 -14.10
N PHE A 260 -3.26 -18.54 -14.07
CA PHE A 260 -2.89 -19.68 -13.23
C PHE A 260 -1.74 -20.50 -13.81
N SER A 261 -1.38 -20.30 -15.08
CA SER A 261 -0.21 -20.93 -15.70
C SER A 261 1.07 -20.09 -15.57
N ALA A 262 1.00 -18.90 -14.97
CA ALA A 262 2.17 -18.05 -14.79
C ALA A 262 3.13 -18.67 -13.75
N PRO A 263 4.46 -18.57 -13.95
CA PRO A 263 5.42 -18.85 -12.89
C PRO A 263 5.12 -18.04 -11.63
N LEU A 264 5.40 -18.61 -10.46
CA LEU A 264 5.27 -17.88 -9.21
C LEU A 264 6.20 -16.66 -9.23
N THR A 265 5.69 -15.57 -8.66
CA THR A 265 6.36 -14.27 -8.60
C THR A 265 6.31 -13.81 -7.17
N ASP A 266 7.45 -13.44 -6.61
CA ASP A 266 7.52 -12.81 -5.30
C ASP A 266 6.86 -11.43 -5.37
N GLN A 267 6.06 -11.11 -4.36
CA GLN A 267 5.26 -9.89 -4.37
C GLN A 267 5.18 -9.22 -3.02
N PHE A 268 5.57 -7.95 -2.96
CA PHE A 268 5.31 -7.06 -1.83
C PHE A 268 3.83 -6.76 -1.70
N ASN A 269 3.31 -6.96 -0.51
CA ASN A 269 1.87 -6.90 -0.19
C ASN A 269 1.54 -5.96 0.98
N GLY A 270 2.55 -5.28 1.53
CA GLY A 270 2.38 -4.24 2.54
C GLY A 270 3.61 -3.33 2.65
N LEU A 271 3.37 -2.10 3.11
CA LEU A 271 4.38 -1.14 3.53
C LEU A 271 3.85 -0.40 4.76
N ALA A 272 4.69 -0.24 5.78
CA ALA A 272 4.37 0.39 7.04
C ALA A 272 5.54 1.24 7.54
N SER A 273 5.25 2.23 8.36
CA SER A 273 6.25 3.07 9.04
C SER A 273 5.62 3.79 10.23
N ASP A 274 6.44 4.30 11.14
CA ASP A 274 5.97 5.16 12.22
C ASP A 274 5.81 6.58 11.69
N GLN A 275 4.56 7.04 11.57
CA GLN A 275 4.23 8.36 11.04
C GLN A 275 4.56 9.50 12.02
N ASN A 276 4.90 9.19 13.28
CA ASN A 276 5.25 10.17 14.31
C ASN A 276 6.77 10.25 14.58
N SER A 277 7.56 9.33 14.03
CA SER A 277 9.02 9.38 14.08
C SER A 277 9.57 10.16 12.88
N SER A 278 10.75 10.79 13.02
CA SER A 278 11.49 11.34 11.86
C SER A 278 12.43 10.32 11.23
N GLU A 279 12.62 9.17 11.86
CA GLU A 279 13.50 8.11 11.37
C GLU A 279 12.95 7.53 10.07
N LYS A 280 13.83 7.31 9.09
CA LYS A 280 13.47 6.73 7.79
C LYS A 280 13.47 5.21 7.81
N ILE A 281 12.77 4.64 8.79
CA ILE A 281 12.59 3.19 8.93
C ILE A 281 11.23 2.78 8.34
N PHE A 282 11.26 1.74 7.52
CA PHE A 282 10.08 1.17 6.88
C PHE A 282 10.03 -0.33 7.12
N TYR A 283 8.82 -0.87 7.14
CA TYR A 283 8.56 -2.29 7.25
C TYR A 283 7.73 -2.71 6.05
N ALA A 284 8.22 -3.64 5.25
CA ALA A 284 7.54 -4.15 4.08
C ALA A 284 7.27 -5.63 4.26
N THR A 285 6.09 -6.10 3.86
CA THR A 285 5.80 -7.53 3.81
C THR A 285 5.75 -8.01 2.39
N TYR A 286 6.24 -9.22 2.13
CA TYR A 286 6.18 -9.83 0.81
C TYR A 286 5.96 -11.33 0.88
N SER A 287 5.39 -11.86 -0.19
CA SER A 287 5.26 -13.30 -0.44
C SER A 287 6.51 -13.78 -1.16
N SER A 288 7.09 -14.89 -0.70
CA SER A 288 8.24 -15.54 -1.33
C SER A 288 8.03 -17.04 -1.52
N PHE A 289 8.68 -17.61 -2.52
CA PHE A 289 8.66 -19.03 -2.86
C PHE A 289 10.07 -19.53 -3.15
N ASP A 290 10.41 -20.73 -2.64
CA ASP A 290 11.75 -21.31 -2.88
C ASP A 290 11.94 -21.80 -4.33
N THR A 291 10.84 -21.90 -5.09
CA THR A 291 10.86 -22.19 -6.53
C THR A 291 9.71 -21.49 -7.24
N ARG A 292 9.96 -21.11 -8.50
CA ARG A 292 8.97 -20.48 -9.38
C ARG A 292 8.02 -21.46 -10.05
N ASP A 293 8.31 -22.76 -9.98
CA ASP A 293 7.42 -23.80 -10.45
C ASP A 293 6.15 -23.81 -9.57
N ARG A 294 4.98 -23.68 -10.19
CA ARG A 294 3.71 -23.58 -9.46
C ARG A 294 3.30 -24.87 -8.76
N GLU A 295 3.59 -26.03 -9.35
CA GLU A 295 3.18 -27.33 -8.81
C GLU A 295 3.85 -27.60 -7.45
N TYR A 296 5.11 -27.20 -7.32
CA TYR A 296 5.91 -27.42 -6.12
C TYR A 296 6.01 -26.17 -5.23
N GLY A 297 6.10 -24.99 -5.84
CA GLY A 297 6.44 -23.75 -5.15
C GLY A 297 5.36 -23.26 -4.21
N LEU A 298 4.07 -23.51 -4.48
CA LEU A 298 2.99 -23.14 -3.56
C LEU A 298 3.18 -23.78 -2.17
N GLY A 299 3.75 -24.99 -2.09
CA GLY A 299 4.07 -25.66 -0.82
C GLY A 299 5.24 -25.06 -0.05
N THR A 300 6.03 -24.19 -0.70
CA THR A 300 7.20 -23.48 -0.14
C THR A 300 6.90 -22.03 0.23
N TYR A 301 5.62 -21.64 0.18
CA TYR A 301 5.19 -20.27 0.48
C TYR A 301 5.73 -19.78 1.82
N LYS A 302 6.30 -18.57 1.80
CA LYS A 302 6.71 -17.81 2.97
C LYS A 302 6.13 -16.41 2.90
N TRP A 303 5.62 -15.92 4.01
CA TRP A 303 5.31 -14.50 4.21
C TRP A 303 6.46 -13.88 5.00
N MET A 304 7.14 -12.94 4.37
CA MET A 304 8.37 -12.34 4.88
C MET A 304 8.10 -10.92 5.38
N LEU A 305 8.82 -10.51 6.42
CA LEU A 305 8.95 -9.11 6.86
C LEU A 305 10.34 -8.61 6.53
N MET A 306 10.41 -7.43 5.92
CA MET A 306 11.62 -6.68 5.62
C MET A 306 11.60 -5.38 6.43
N LYS A 307 12.60 -5.15 7.28
CA LYS A 307 12.89 -3.84 7.88
C LYS A 307 13.92 -3.13 7.01
N ILE A 308 13.61 -1.90 6.62
CA ILE A 308 14.40 -1.07 5.72
C ILE A 308 14.79 0.18 6.48
N ASP A 309 16.07 0.39 6.71
CA ASP A 309 16.62 1.61 7.29
C ASP A 309 17.33 2.42 6.20
N LEU A 310 16.71 3.52 5.77
CA LEU A 310 17.28 4.37 4.71
C LEU A 310 18.41 5.28 5.20
N GLU A 311 18.58 5.47 6.51
CA GLU A 311 19.67 6.29 7.06
C GLU A 311 20.95 5.49 7.19
N ASN A 312 20.83 4.28 7.74
CA ASN A 312 21.97 3.36 7.88
C ASN A 312 22.20 2.50 6.65
N MET A 313 21.27 2.53 5.67
CA MET A 313 21.31 1.69 4.48
C MET A 313 21.39 0.20 4.84
N THR A 314 20.56 -0.24 5.78
CA THR A 314 20.49 -1.64 6.21
C THR A 314 19.13 -2.24 5.89
N ILE A 315 19.13 -3.54 5.61
CA ILE A 315 17.92 -4.36 5.44
C ILE A 315 18.03 -5.58 6.35
N LYS A 316 16.93 -5.87 7.06
CA LYS A 316 16.74 -7.11 7.82
C LYS A 316 15.54 -7.85 7.30
N GLU A 317 15.63 -9.17 7.18
CA GLU A 317 14.54 -9.99 6.68
C GLU A 317 14.27 -11.19 7.59
N LYS A 318 12.99 -11.52 7.79
CA LYS A 318 12.59 -12.70 8.57
C LYS A 318 11.24 -13.23 8.12
N GLU A 319 11.06 -14.54 8.17
CA GLU A 319 9.77 -15.19 7.96
C GLU A 319 8.80 -14.85 9.10
N LEU A 320 7.62 -14.35 8.74
CA LEU A 320 6.47 -14.15 9.65
C LEU A 320 5.58 -15.40 9.72
N ALA A 321 5.40 -16.07 8.58
CA ALA A 321 4.45 -17.16 8.43
C ALA A 321 4.82 -18.07 7.25
N GLY A 322 4.64 -19.38 7.42
CA GLY A 322 4.94 -20.38 6.39
C GLY A 322 3.73 -20.82 5.56
N SER A 323 3.90 -21.92 4.83
CA SER A 323 3.04 -22.34 3.72
C SER A 323 1.57 -22.58 4.05
N TRP A 324 1.25 -22.97 5.28
CA TRP A 324 -0.13 -23.09 5.75
C TRP A 324 -0.91 -21.78 5.58
N HIS A 325 -0.23 -20.62 5.68
CA HIS A 325 -0.88 -19.31 5.57
C HIS A 325 -1.10 -18.84 4.13
N LEU A 326 -0.74 -19.61 3.10
CA LEU A 326 -0.86 -19.17 1.69
C LEU A 326 -2.28 -18.69 1.36
N ASN A 327 -3.29 -19.43 1.82
CA ASN A 327 -4.70 -19.16 1.57
C ASN A 327 -5.40 -18.46 2.75
N GLU A 328 -4.64 -18.13 3.80
CA GLU A 328 -5.17 -17.55 5.03
C GLU A 328 -5.05 -16.03 5.00
N LEU A 329 -6.00 -15.38 5.67
CA LEU A 329 -5.99 -13.94 5.76
C LEU A 329 -4.72 -13.47 6.48
N ARG A 330 -3.99 -12.55 5.84
CA ARG A 330 -2.82 -11.89 6.42
C ARG A 330 -2.66 -10.50 5.86
N LYS A 331 -2.43 -9.51 6.72
CA LYS A 331 -2.32 -8.12 6.31
C LYS A 331 -1.46 -7.30 7.27
N LEU A 332 -0.43 -6.65 6.74
CA LEU A 332 0.34 -5.66 7.49
C LEU A 332 -0.53 -4.43 7.80
N ILE A 333 -0.44 -3.92 9.02
CA ILE A 333 -1.02 -2.61 9.38
C ILE A 333 -0.01 -1.52 8.98
N PRO A 334 -0.39 -0.51 8.18
CA PRO A 334 0.54 0.52 7.70
C PRO A 334 1.12 1.42 8.80
N GLN A 335 0.48 1.49 9.96
CA GLN A 335 0.92 2.30 11.10
C GLN A 335 1.81 1.48 12.05
N VAL A 336 3.03 1.97 12.27
CA VAL A 336 3.96 1.48 13.30
C VAL A 336 3.98 2.47 14.46
N LYS A 337 4.23 2.00 15.68
CA LYS A 337 4.39 2.83 16.87
C LYS A 337 5.72 2.55 17.54
N GLY A 338 6.66 3.48 17.46
CA GLY A 338 8.07 3.21 17.77
C GLY A 338 8.57 2.05 16.90
N ASP A 339 9.07 1.00 17.54
CA ASP A 339 9.51 -0.24 16.86
C ASP A 339 8.43 -1.33 16.78
N THR A 340 7.20 -1.03 17.22
CA THR A 340 6.11 -2.02 17.25
C THR A 340 5.38 -2.08 15.91
N VAL A 341 5.63 -3.15 15.17
CA VAL A 341 4.93 -3.49 13.93
C VAL A 341 3.68 -4.31 14.25
N SER A 342 2.57 -4.00 13.58
CA SER A 342 1.31 -4.72 13.77
C SER A 342 0.86 -5.39 12.47
N PHE A 343 0.24 -6.57 12.59
CA PHE A 343 -0.38 -7.25 11.45
C PHE A 343 -1.59 -8.08 11.88
N LEU A 344 -2.52 -8.25 10.94
CA LEU A 344 -3.64 -9.15 11.05
C LEU A 344 -3.28 -10.50 10.46
N ILE A 345 -3.65 -11.59 11.14
CA ILE A 345 -3.42 -12.95 10.67
C ILE A 345 -4.52 -13.90 11.16
N ARG A 346 -5.01 -14.76 10.27
CA ARG A 346 -5.88 -15.90 10.60
C ARG A 346 -5.00 -17.08 11.00
N GLU A 347 -5.31 -17.70 12.13
CA GLU A 347 -4.55 -18.82 12.71
C GLU A 347 -5.30 -20.16 12.56
N LYS A 348 -4.65 -21.27 12.97
CA LYS A 348 -5.19 -22.63 12.81
C LYS A 348 -6.50 -22.90 13.54
N ASP A 349 -6.83 -22.07 14.52
CA ASP A 349 -8.10 -22.08 15.24
C ASP A 349 -9.18 -21.27 14.52
N GLU A 350 -8.91 -20.82 13.30
CA GLU A 350 -9.78 -20.03 12.43
C GLU A 350 -10.13 -18.64 12.99
N ASN A 351 -9.46 -18.20 14.07
CA ASN A 351 -9.66 -16.88 14.64
C ASN A 351 -8.74 -15.84 13.98
N LEU A 352 -9.24 -14.61 13.86
CA LEU A 352 -8.48 -13.48 13.38
C LEU A 352 -7.74 -12.83 14.55
N TYR A 353 -6.43 -12.63 14.42
CA TYR A 353 -5.62 -11.99 15.43
C TYR A 353 -4.95 -10.72 14.91
N LEU A 354 -4.99 -9.66 15.70
CA LEU A 354 -4.03 -8.55 15.61
C LEU A 354 -2.81 -8.92 16.45
N LYS A 355 -1.68 -9.18 15.80
CA LYS A 355 -0.40 -9.42 16.44
C LYS A 355 0.48 -8.19 16.38
N ARG A 356 1.23 -7.96 17.46
CA ARG A 356 2.24 -6.91 17.55
C ARG A 356 3.59 -7.51 17.84
N LEU A 357 4.61 -7.03 17.15
CA LEU A 357 5.98 -7.50 17.34
C LEU A 357 6.98 -6.35 17.28
N ILE A 358 8.17 -6.60 17.82
CA ILE A 358 9.38 -5.85 17.55
C ILE A 358 10.22 -6.65 16.55
N PHE A 359 10.82 -5.95 15.59
CA PHE A 359 11.80 -6.52 14.68
C PHE A 359 13.15 -5.83 14.90
N ASP A 360 14.01 -6.51 15.66
CA ASP A 360 15.32 -6.01 16.05
C ASP A 360 16.44 -6.56 15.18
#